data_AF-A0A8T3YAZ1-F1
#
_entry.id   AF-A0A8T3YAZ1-F1
#
_cell.length_a   1.000
_cell.length_b   1.000
_cell.length_c   1.000
_cell.angle_alpha   90.00
_cell.angle_beta   90.00
_cell.angle_gamma   90.00
#
_symmetry.space_group_name_H-M   'P 1'
#
loop_
_entity.id
_entity.type
_entity.pdbx_description
1 polymer ?
#
loop_
_entity_poly.entity_id
_entity_poly.type
_entity_poly.pdbx_seq_one_letter_code
_entity_poly.pdbx_strand_id
1 'polypeptide(L)'
;MVDNRDKVLQIVRMKGPLLPSQINRELNTNLLFASAMLSELVDSKVLKISHLKVGGSPLYYHQGQEARLQEYAKKLNEKDYRAYELLRQAKVLRDRDQEPLIRACLREIKDFAVPLEVNFDNNVELFWKWYLLPNEDVELLVRQRLGLDRPRAQAVEEEQARTIPHAGQMTDVLLEKKLALARKVLSEKVESTVSEKRKEREEAPKEREKKVEEKIKKEEKGVKKEETVLSAETFVDRGEPNDKLFKKIKVFFDENKIRILSHKIIRKETDIEFTIEIPSAVGKLPYFCKAKDKQKCTDGDLSAAYVQSQSKKLPILFISTGELTKKAQDILRNEFKSMTVKQL
;
A
#
# COMPACT_ATOMS: atom_id res chain seq x y z
N MET A 1 -27.37 -25.53 19.85
CA MET A 1 -26.58 -25.74 18.61
C MET A 1 -25.58 -24.62 18.53
N VAL A 2 -24.27 -24.91 18.56
CA VAL A 2 -23.25 -23.86 18.40
C VAL A 2 -23.30 -23.39 16.95
N ASP A 3 -23.62 -22.11 16.75
CA ASP A 3 -23.65 -21.51 15.42
C ASP A 3 -22.28 -21.67 14.76
N ASN A 4 -22.24 -21.97 13.46
CA ASN A 4 -20.98 -22.10 12.73
C ASN A 4 -20.16 -20.80 12.79
N ARG A 5 -20.81 -19.65 13.01
CA ARG A 5 -20.15 -18.35 13.26
C ARG A 5 -19.29 -18.34 14.51
N ASP A 6 -19.81 -18.86 15.62
CA ASP A 6 -19.08 -18.90 16.90
C ASP A 6 -17.82 -19.78 16.77
N LYS A 7 -17.93 -20.86 16.00
CA LYS A 7 -16.77 -21.73 15.69
C LYS A 7 -15.72 -20.99 14.86
N VAL A 8 -16.12 -20.27 13.80
CA VAL A 8 -15.18 -19.44 13.01
C VAL A 8 -14.49 -18.42 13.93
N LEU A 9 -15.25 -17.74 14.78
CA LEU A 9 -14.69 -16.75 15.70
C LEU A 9 -13.68 -17.36 16.68
N GLN A 10 -13.98 -18.52 17.25
CA GLN A 10 -13.05 -19.25 18.12
C GLN A 10 -11.77 -19.65 17.36
N ILE A 11 -11.89 -20.13 16.13
CA ILE A 11 -10.74 -20.49 15.29
C ILE A 11 -9.86 -19.26 15.03
N VAL A 12 -10.45 -18.11 14.65
CA VAL A 12 -9.72 -16.86 14.43
C VAL A 12 -9.01 -16.40 15.70
N ARG A 13 -9.69 -16.45 16.86
CA ARG A 13 -9.11 -16.07 18.15
C ARG A 13 -7.90 -16.92 18.53
N MET A 14 -7.95 -18.24 18.27
CA MET A 14 -6.85 -19.14 18.61
C MET A 14 -5.70 -19.07 17.59
N LYS A 15 -6.01 -19.18 16.30
CA LYS A 15 -4.99 -19.34 15.24
C LYS A 15 -4.44 -18.03 14.71
N GLY A 16 -5.13 -16.91 14.89
CA GLY A 16 -4.67 -15.59 14.45
C GLY A 16 -5.24 -15.18 13.09
N PRO A 17 -4.51 -14.36 12.32
CA PRO A 17 -4.90 -13.99 10.97
C PRO A 17 -4.97 -15.22 10.06
N LEU A 18 -6.09 -15.38 9.34
CA LEU A 18 -6.29 -16.55 8.50
C LEU A 18 -7.05 -16.29 7.21
N LEU A 19 -6.84 -17.21 6.27
CA LEU A 19 -7.43 -17.21 4.94
C LEU A 19 -8.75 -17.99 4.94
N PRO A 20 -9.69 -17.66 4.03
CA PRO A 20 -10.91 -18.44 3.83
C PRO A 20 -10.65 -19.93 3.56
N SER A 21 -9.52 -20.24 2.91
CA SER A 21 -9.10 -21.63 2.63
C SER A 21 -8.76 -22.43 3.89
N GLN A 22 -8.28 -21.77 4.95
CA GLN A 22 -7.99 -22.40 6.24
C GLN A 22 -9.29 -22.70 7.00
N ILE A 23 -10.26 -21.78 6.98
CA ILE A 23 -11.59 -22.00 7.56
C ILE A 23 -12.33 -23.13 6.87
N ASN A 24 -12.33 -23.16 5.53
CA ASN A 24 -12.94 -24.25 4.75
C ASN A 24 -12.41 -25.61 5.22
N ARG A 25 -11.08 -25.76 5.31
CA ARG A 25 -10.44 -27.03 5.74
C ARG A 25 -10.79 -27.42 7.16
N GLU A 26 -10.95 -26.45 8.05
CA GLU A 26 -11.17 -26.70 9.47
C GLU A 26 -12.65 -26.99 9.80
N LEU A 27 -13.56 -26.37 9.06
CA LEU A 27 -15.00 -26.58 9.22
C LEU A 27 -15.60 -27.57 8.20
N ASN A 28 -14.78 -28.12 7.30
CA ASN A 28 -15.20 -28.97 6.18
C ASN A 28 -16.34 -28.35 5.35
N THR A 29 -16.27 -27.05 5.10
CA THR A 29 -17.27 -26.30 4.29
C THR A 29 -16.75 -26.01 2.90
N ASN A 30 -17.56 -25.43 2.01
CA ASN A 30 -17.01 -24.89 0.75
C ASN A 30 -16.34 -23.51 0.98
N LEU A 31 -15.50 -23.09 0.03
CA LEU A 31 -14.76 -21.82 0.10
C LEU A 31 -15.70 -20.60 0.07
N LEU A 32 -16.82 -20.70 -0.65
CA LEU A 32 -17.81 -19.63 -0.77
C LEU A 32 -18.50 -19.35 0.58
N PHE A 33 -18.94 -20.39 1.28
CA PHE A 33 -19.52 -20.30 2.61
C PHE A 33 -18.49 -19.81 3.63
N ALA A 34 -17.25 -20.31 3.59
CA ALA A 34 -16.19 -19.83 4.48
C ALA A 34 -15.93 -18.32 4.28
N SER A 35 -15.93 -17.86 3.03
CA SER A 35 -15.77 -16.43 2.70
C SER A 35 -16.98 -15.61 3.17
N ALA A 36 -18.20 -16.10 2.93
CA ALA A 36 -19.43 -15.42 3.35
C ALA A 36 -19.51 -15.27 4.88
N MET A 37 -19.18 -16.33 5.63
CA MET A 37 -19.16 -16.31 7.09
C MET A 37 -18.12 -15.33 7.65
N LEU A 38 -16.93 -15.28 7.03
CA LEU A 38 -15.89 -14.32 7.43
C LEU A 38 -16.32 -12.88 7.10
N SER A 39 -16.91 -12.64 5.92
CA SER A 39 -17.45 -11.33 5.55
C SER A 39 -18.54 -10.87 6.52
N GLU A 40 -19.46 -11.75 6.89
CA GLU A 40 -20.53 -11.43 7.86
C GLU A 40 -19.96 -11.08 9.25
N LEU A 41 -18.90 -11.78 9.70
CA LEU A 41 -18.21 -11.47 10.95
C LEU A 41 -17.43 -10.15 10.91
N VAL A 42 -16.97 -9.73 9.72
CA VAL A 42 -16.38 -8.41 9.51
C VAL A 42 -17.45 -7.32 9.48
N ASP A 43 -18.59 -7.56 8.82
CA ASP A 43 -19.71 -6.61 8.75
C ASP A 43 -20.32 -6.35 10.14
N SER A 44 -20.38 -7.40 10.97
CA SER A 44 -20.76 -7.30 12.39
C SER A 44 -19.65 -6.72 13.29
N LYS A 45 -18.51 -6.29 12.72
CA LYS A 45 -17.35 -5.67 13.39
C LYS A 45 -16.67 -6.54 14.43
N VAL A 46 -16.92 -7.85 14.41
CA VAL A 46 -16.29 -8.81 15.34
C VAL A 46 -14.89 -9.19 14.86
N LEU A 47 -14.71 -9.27 13.54
CA LEU A 47 -13.43 -9.49 12.88
C LEU A 47 -13.01 -8.27 12.05
N LYS A 48 -11.72 -8.18 11.77
CA LYS A 48 -11.13 -7.23 10.84
C LYS A 48 -10.59 -7.95 9.62
N ILE A 49 -10.62 -7.25 8.50
CA ILE A 49 -10.05 -7.69 7.23
C ILE A 49 -8.73 -6.94 6.98
N SER A 50 -7.72 -7.69 6.56
CA SER A 50 -6.39 -7.19 6.18
C SER A 50 -6.40 -6.72 4.72
N HIS A 51 -5.65 -5.67 4.42
CA HIS A 51 -5.35 -5.27 3.04
C HIS A 51 -4.31 -6.20 2.38
N LEU A 52 -3.47 -6.86 3.18
CA LEU A 52 -2.53 -7.88 2.75
C LEU A 52 -3.28 -9.08 2.18
N LYS A 53 -2.90 -9.46 0.96
CA LYS A 53 -3.47 -10.59 0.25
C LYS A 53 -2.44 -11.69 0.05
N VAL A 54 -2.82 -12.91 0.38
CA VAL A 54 -2.01 -14.11 0.10
C VAL A 54 -2.77 -14.94 -0.91
N GLY A 55 -2.20 -15.13 -2.10
CA GLY A 55 -2.89 -15.83 -3.20
C GLY A 55 -4.19 -15.14 -3.62
N GLY A 56 -4.22 -13.81 -3.58
CA GLY A 56 -5.39 -13.00 -3.95
C GLY A 56 -6.48 -12.89 -2.89
N SER A 57 -6.41 -13.68 -1.81
CA SER A 57 -7.38 -13.64 -0.71
C SER A 57 -6.85 -12.80 0.46
N PRO A 58 -7.67 -11.94 1.08
CA PRO A 58 -7.29 -11.18 2.26
C PRO A 58 -7.22 -12.08 3.50
N LEU A 59 -6.48 -11.62 4.51
CA LEU A 59 -6.47 -12.24 5.84
C LEU A 59 -7.58 -11.66 6.71
N TYR A 60 -8.13 -12.49 7.59
CA TYR A 60 -9.14 -12.13 8.57
C TYR A 60 -8.59 -12.37 9.97
N TYR A 61 -8.72 -11.41 10.86
CA TYR A 61 -8.14 -11.47 12.20
C TYR A 61 -9.04 -10.81 13.23
N HIS A 62 -8.86 -11.16 14.49
CA HIS A 62 -9.56 -10.50 15.59
C HIS A 62 -8.79 -9.28 16.08
N GLN A 63 -9.49 -8.28 16.63
CA GLN A 63 -8.83 -7.10 17.19
C GLN A 63 -7.85 -7.49 18.31
N GLY A 64 -6.66 -6.89 18.32
CA GLY A 64 -5.55 -7.25 19.19
C GLY A 64 -4.55 -8.23 18.56
N GLN A 65 -4.87 -8.84 17.42
CA GLN A 65 -3.98 -9.75 16.70
C GLN A 65 -3.17 -9.07 15.58
N GLU A 66 -3.21 -7.74 15.46
CA GLU A 66 -2.54 -6.97 14.41
C GLU A 66 -1.03 -7.29 14.33
N ALA A 67 -0.38 -7.56 15.47
CA ALA A 67 1.04 -7.94 15.52
C ALA A 67 1.35 -9.22 14.73
N ARG A 68 0.40 -10.16 14.66
CA ARG A 68 0.58 -11.45 13.97
C ARG A 68 0.53 -11.33 12.45
N LEU A 69 0.07 -10.20 11.90
CA LEU A 69 0.14 -9.94 10.46
C LEU A 69 1.58 -9.89 9.94
N GLN A 70 2.56 -9.63 10.82
CA GLN A 70 3.98 -9.63 10.46
C GLN A 70 4.48 -11.01 10.00
N GLU A 71 3.85 -12.09 10.45
CA GLU A 71 4.16 -13.47 10.01
C GLU A 71 3.97 -13.60 8.48
N TYR A 72 3.10 -12.78 7.90
CA TYR A 72 2.79 -12.75 6.48
C TYR A 72 3.54 -11.66 5.71
N ALA A 73 4.36 -10.82 6.37
CA ALA A 73 5.08 -9.74 5.70
C ALA A 73 6.00 -10.26 4.58
N LYS A 74 6.61 -11.45 4.74
CA LYS A 74 7.43 -12.09 3.70
C LYS A 74 6.65 -12.51 2.45
N LYS A 75 5.32 -12.49 2.49
CA LYS A 75 4.44 -12.76 1.34
C LYS A 75 4.12 -11.50 0.53
N LEU A 76 4.53 -10.33 1.01
CA LEU A 76 4.48 -9.09 0.23
C LEU A 76 5.42 -9.19 -0.99
N ASN A 77 5.15 -8.36 -2.00
CA ASN A 77 6.07 -8.19 -3.11
C ASN A 77 7.40 -7.63 -2.59
N GLU A 78 8.51 -7.92 -3.28
CA GLU A 78 9.86 -7.52 -2.85
C GLU A 78 9.97 -6.01 -2.53
N LYS A 79 9.35 -5.17 -3.37
CA LYS A 79 9.33 -3.71 -3.22
C LYS A 79 8.54 -3.27 -1.98
N ASP A 80 7.39 -3.89 -1.74
CA ASP A 80 6.53 -3.62 -0.59
C ASP A 80 7.18 -4.10 0.71
N TYR A 81 7.86 -5.26 0.66
CA TYR A 81 8.64 -5.78 1.77
C TYR A 81 9.80 -4.87 2.15
N ARG A 82 10.46 -4.24 1.17
CA ARG A 82 11.51 -3.25 1.41
C ARG A 82 10.96 -2.02 2.15
N ALA A 83 9.83 -1.48 1.70
CA ALA A 83 9.17 -0.36 2.38
C ALA A 83 8.71 -0.74 3.80
N TYR A 84 8.19 -1.95 3.97
CA TYR A 84 7.83 -2.54 5.26
C TYR A 84 9.03 -2.58 6.21
N GLU A 85 10.17 -3.13 5.79
CA GLU A 85 11.36 -3.21 6.64
C GLU A 85 11.89 -1.82 7.00
N LEU A 86 11.89 -0.90 6.05
CA LEU A 86 12.34 0.48 6.25
C LEU A 86 11.46 1.18 7.30
N LEU A 87 10.13 1.05 7.21
CA LEU A 87 9.21 1.61 8.21
C LEU A 87 9.32 0.89 9.56
N ARG A 88 9.48 -0.44 9.57
CA ARG A 88 9.61 -1.26 10.79
C ARG A 88 10.83 -0.85 11.61
N GLN A 89 11.94 -0.53 10.94
CA GLN A 89 13.20 -0.10 11.54
C GLN A 89 13.14 1.37 11.99
N ALA A 90 12.69 2.26 11.11
CA ALA A 90 12.66 3.70 11.39
C ALA A 90 11.53 4.12 12.34
N LYS A 91 10.48 3.28 12.47
CA LYS A 91 9.23 3.51 13.22
C LYS A 91 8.34 4.64 12.69
N VAL A 92 8.95 5.71 12.23
CA VAL A 92 8.30 6.86 11.59
C VAL A 92 9.12 7.28 10.38
N LEU A 93 8.45 7.52 9.26
CA LEU A 93 9.06 8.05 8.03
C LEU A 93 8.33 9.30 7.58
N ARG A 94 9.06 10.29 7.09
CA ARG A 94 8.48 11.45 6.44
C ARG A 94 8.27 11.13 4.97
N ASP A 95 7.06 11.31 4.43
CA ASP A 95 6.73 10.93 3.05
C ASP A 95 7.67 11.61 2.05
N ARG A 96 7.85 12.93 2.18
CA ARG A 96 8.65 13.73 1.23
C ARG A 96 10.12 13.31 1.12
N ASP A 97 10.67 12.69 2.16
CA ASP A 97 12.07 12.26 2.20
C ASP A 97 12.26 10.87 1.57
N GLN A 98 11.17 10.16 1.24
CA GLN A 98 11.23 8.83 0.66
C GLN A 98 11.23 8.87 -0.88
N GLU A 99 11.90 7.88 -1.48
CA GLU A 99 11.85 7.66 -2.93
C GLU A 99 10.40 7.47 -3.42
N PRO A 100 10.04 7.91 -4.64
CA PRO A 100 8.69 7.77 -5.19
C PRO A 100 8.13 6.34 -5.11
N LEU A 101 8.99 5.33 -5.33
CA LEU A 101 8.62 3.93 -5.22
C LEU A 101 8.25 3.55 -3.78
N ILE A 102 9.06 3.94 -2.79
CA ILE A 102 8.79 3.66 -1.38
C ILE A 102 7.51 4.36 -0.92
N ARG A 103 7.27 5.60 -1.36
CA ARG A 103 6.00 6.29 -1.07
C ARG A 103 4.79 5.54 -1.63
N ALA A 104 4.89 5.00 -2.85
CA ALA A 104 3.83 4.17 -3.43
C ALA A 104 3.62 2.89 -2.61
N CYS A 105 4.70 2.18 -2.27
CA CYS A 105 4.64 0.97 -1.45
C CYS A 105 4.04 1.23 -0.06
N LEU A 106 4.40 2.32 0.62
CA LEU A 106 3.85 2.71 1.93
C LEU A 106 2.32 2.92 1.88
N ARG A 107 1.78 3.43 0.75
CA ARG A 107 0.33 3.54 0.54
C ARG A 107 -0.38 2.20 0.35
N GLU A 108 0.33 1.19 -0.16
CA GLU A 108 -0.22 -0.15 -0.40
C GLU A 108 -0.18 -1.02 0.87
N ILE A 109 0.84 -0.88 1.72
CA ILE A 109 1.00 -1.67 2.95
C ILE A 109 0.21 -1.13 4.15
N LYS A 110 -1.08 -0.84 3.96
CA LYS A 110 -1.97 -0.18 4.94
C LYS A 110 -2.12 -0.89 6.28
N ASP A 111 -1.88 -2.20 6.31
CA ASP A 111 -1.92 -2.97 7.56
C ASP A 111 -0.71 -2.70 8.46
N PHE A 112 0.36 -2.11 7.91
CA PHE A 112 1.62 -1.85 8.62
C PHE A 112 1.97 -0.35 8.65
N ALA A 113 1.56 0.40 7.64
CA ALA A 113 1.84 1.82 7.48
C ALA A 113 0.57 2.65 7.67
N VAL A 114 0.56 3.46 8.72
CA VAL A 114 -0.55 4.36 9.04
C VAL A 114 -0.14 5.79 8.64
N PRO A 115 -0.85 6.44 7.71
CA PRO A 115 -0.57 7.84 7.37
C PRO A 115 -0.94 8.75 8.55
N LEU A 116 -0.09 9.75 8.80
CA LEU A 116 -0.26 10.77 9.83
C LEU A 116 0.05 12.14 9.22
N GLU A 117 -0.93 13.02 9.19
CA GLU A 117 -0.75 14.41 8.76
C GLU A 117 -0.37 15.27 9.97
N VAL A 118 0.75 15.96 9.88
CA VAL A 118 1.30 16.81 10.94
C VAL A 118 1.38 18.24 10.42
N ASN A 119 0.75 19.16 11.15
CA ASN A 119 0.81 20.58 10.85
C ASN A 119 2.05 21.18 11.51
N PHE A 120 2.97 21.70 10.70
CA PHE A 120 4.21 22.31 11.17
C PHE A 120 4.55 23.53 10.29
N ASP A 121 4.85 24.68 10.91
CA ASP A 121 5.18 25.94 10.22
C ASP A 121 4.20 26.33 9.09
N ASN A 122 2.89 26.29 9.39
CA ASN A 122 1.80 26.52 8.41
C ASN A 122 1.79 25.56 7.20
N ASN A 123 2.55 24.47 7.22
CA ASN A 123 2.55 23.43 6.21
C ASN A 123 1.99 22.12 6.78
N VAL A 124 1.19 21.42 5.97
CA VAL A 124 0.72 20.07 6.29
C VAL A 124 1.71 19.08 5.71
N GLU A 125 2.32 18.27 6.56
CA GLU A 125 3.30 17.27 6.17
C GLU A 125 2.84 15.85 6.47
N LEU A 126 3.03 14.95 5.51
CA LEU A 126 2.66 13.55 5.66
C LEU A 126 3.81 12.74 6.24
N PHE A 127 3.51 12.03 7.32
CA PHE A 127 4.35 11.02 7.93
C PHE A 127 3.68 9.64 7.83
N TRP A 128 4.49 8.61 7.80
CA TRP A 128 4.08 7.22 7.88
C TRP A 128 4.49 6.69 9.24
N LYS A 129 3.50 6.28 10.03
CA LYS A 129 3.65 5.67 11.34
C LYS A 129 3.62 4.15 11.22
N TRP A 130 4.52 3.48 11.94
CA TRP A 130 4.42 2.05 12.18
C TRP A 130 3.17 1.69 13.00
N TYR A 131 2.35 0.77 12.48
CA TYR A 131 1.02 0.48 13.01
C TYR A 131 0.94 0.07 14.50
N LEU A 132 2.01 -0.51 15.07
CA LEU A 132 2.05 -0.88 16.50
C LEU A 132 2.56 0.24 17.41
N LEU A 133 2.97 1.39 16.84
CA LEU A 133 3.52 2.48 17.63
C LEU A 133 2.39 3.32 18.27
N PRO A 134 2.41 3.53 19.60
CA PRO A 134 1.51 4.45 20.29
C PRO A 134 1.65 5.88 19.77
N ASN A 135 0.58 6.68 19.85
CA ASN A 135 0.61 8.05 19.34
C ASN A 135 1.59 8.95 20.11
N GLU A 136 1.77 8.72 21.41
CA GLU A 136 2.69 9.49 22.27
C GLU A 136 4.14 9.39 21.78
N ASP A 137 4.59 8.18 21.46
CA ASP A 137 5.95 7.93 20.94
C ASP A 137 6.16 8.53 19.54
N VAL A 138 5.09 8.63 18.76
CA VAL A 138 5.14 9.19 17.39
C VAL A 138 5.42 10.67 17.43
N GLU A 139 4.76 11.42 18.31
CA GLU A 139 4.99 12.85 18.43
C GLU A 139 6.45 13.16 18.75
N LEU A 140 7.07 12.39 19.64
CA LEU A 140 8.47 12.55 20.01
C LEU A 140 9.41 12.30 18.82
N LEU A 141 9.16 11.22 18.07
CA LEU A 141 9.94 10.89 16.87
C LEU A 141 9.74 11.91 15.74
N VAL A 142 8.52 12.42 15.56
CA VAL A 142 8.22 13.46 14.57
C VAL A 142 8.93 14.76 14.94
N ARG A 143 8.91 15.17 16.22
CA ARG A 143 9.63 16.37 16.70
C ARG A 143 11.14 16.27 16.49
N GLN A 144 11.73 15.10 16.79
CA GLN A 144 13.14 14.82 16.49
C GLN A 144 13.45 14.97 15.00
N ARG A 145 12.58 14.43 14.12
CA ARG A 145 12.77 14.50 12.66
C ARG A 145 12.55 15.89 12.07
N LEU A 146 11.72 16.72 12.70
CA LEU A 146 11.52 18.12 12.34
C LEU A 146 12.61 19.04 12.92
N GLY A 147 13.56 18.52 13.70
CA GLY A 147 14.61 19.32 14.31
C GLY A 147 14.11 20.26 15.40
N LEU A 148 12.96 19.96 16.01
CA LEU A 148 12.35 20.77 17.07
C LEU A 148 12.99 20.54 18.44
N ASP A 149 13.97 19.65 18.55
CA ASP A 149 14.80 19.53 19.74
C ASP A 149 15.75 20.73 19.86
N ARG A 150 15.23 21.86 20.34
CA ARG A 150 15.99 22.58 21.37
C ARG A 150 15.99 21.67 22.60
N PRO A 151 17.16 21.31 23.15
CA PRO A 151 17.20 20.44 24.31
C PRO A 151 16.41 21.08 25.46
N ARG A 152 15.29 20.46 25.83
CA ARG A 152 14.64 20.70 27.13
C ARG A 152 15.56 20.34 28.30
N ALA A 153 16.73 19.74 28.02
CA ALA A 153 17.82 19.53 28.97
C ALA A 153 18.36 20.84 29.58
N GLN A 154 18.38 21.96 28.83
CA GLN A 154 18.92 23.23 29.36
C GLN A 154 17.96 23.95 30.31
N ALA A 155 16.64 23.76 30.16
CA ALA A 155 15.66 24.39 31.05
C ALA A 155 15.53 23.68 32.41
N VAL A 156 15.86 22.39 32.48
CA VAL A 156 15.85 21.64 33.75
C VAL A 156 17.19 21.80 34.50
N GLU A 157 18.30 21.97 33.77
CA GLU A 157 19.62 22.27 34.37
C GLU A 157 19.70 23.69 34.96
N GLU A 158 19.09 24.71 34.34
CA GLU A 158 19.16 26.09 34.84
C GLU A 158 18.35 26.33 36.13
N GLU A 159 17.26 25.58 36.35
CA GLU A 159 16.50 25.64 37.61
C GLU A 159 17.14 24.82 38.74
N GLN A 160 17.84 23.73 38.41
CA GLN A 160 18.52 22.88 39.40
C GLN A 160 19.91 23.40 39.79
N ALA A 161 20.53 24.26 38.98
CA ALA A 161 21.83 24.90 39.27
C ALA A 161 21.78 26.05 40.30
N ARG A 162 20.60 26.43 40.82
CA ARG A 162 20.46 27.51 41.82
C ARG A 162 20.42 27.04 43.27
N THR A 163 20.54 25.74 43.52
CA THR A 163 20.53 25.19 44.88
C THR A 163 21.72 24.26 45.12
N ILE A 164 22.67 24.81 45.88
CA ILE A 164 23.70 24.18 46.73
C ILE A 164 25.12 24.07 46.12
N PRO A 165 26.18 24.39 46.91
CA PRO A 165 27.54 24.64 46.44
C PRO A 165 28.48 23.42 46.52
N HIS A 166 29.49 23.46 45.65
CA HIS A 166 30.90 23.02 45.80
C HIS A 166 31.21 21.66 46.46
N ALA A 167 31.63 20.67 45.64
CA ALA A 167 32.81 19.82 45.91
C ALA A 167 33.11 18.85 44.75
N GLY A 168 34.36 18.84 44.28
CA GLY A 168 35.07 17.60 43.93
C GLY A 168 35.03 17.11 42.48
N GLN A 169 36.03 17.52 41.70
CA GLN A 169 36.49 16.88 40.48
C GLN A 169 36.94 15.43 40.76
N MET A 170 36.40 14.41 40.07
CA MET A 170 37.06 13.09 39.84
C MET A 170 36.13 12.11 39.08
N THR A 171 35.87 12.27 37.78
CA THR A 171 35.17 11.20 37.01
C THR A 171 35.53 11.02 35.54
N ASP A 172 36.60 11.63 34.99
CA ASP A 172 36.95 11.38 33.57
C ASP A 172 37.96 10.23 33.34
N VAL A 173 38.68 9.77 34.37
CA VAL A 173 39.71 8.73 34.19
C VAL A 173 39.13 7.30 34.19
N LEU A 174 37.94 7.10 34.77
CA LEU A 174 37.33 5.76 34.90
C LEU A 174 36.55 5.34 33.64
N LEU A 175 36.02 6.31 32.89
CA LEU A 175 35.23 6.06 31.68
C LEU A 175 36.13 5.66 30.50
N GLU A 176 37.28 6.31 30.33
CA GLU A 176 38.27 5.93 29.32
C GLU A 176 38.87 4.54 29.57
N LYS A 177 39.14 4.18 30.83
CA LYS A 177 39.63 2.83 31.17
C LYS A 177 38.60 1.74 30.88
N LYS A 178 37.30 2.00 31.07
CA LYS A 178 36.23 1.04 30.73
C LYS A 178 36.05 0.88 29.21
N LEU A 179 36.18 1.97 28.44
CA LEU A 179 36.09 1.94 26.98
C LEU A 179 37.28 1.23 26.31
N ALA A 180 38.49 1.38 26.86
CA ALA A 180 39.69 0.68 26.39
C ALA A 180 39.63 -0.84 26.62
N LEU A 181 39.07 -1.27 27.76
CA LEU A 181 38.93 -2.69 28.08
C LEU A 181 37.86 -3.38 27.21
N ALA A 182 36.76 -2.69 26.92
CA ALA A 182 35.69 -3.21 26.05
C ALA A 182 36.14 -3.40 24.59
N ARG A 183 37.02 -2.54 24.06
CA ARG A 183 37.57 -2.66 22.70
C ARG A 183 38.52 -3.86 22.55
N LYS A 184 39.27 -4.20 23.60
CA LYS A 184 40.22 -5.32 23.59
C LYS A 184 39.53 -6.70 23.61
N VAL A 185 38.40 -6.79 24.32
CA VAL A 185 37.56 -8.01 24.36
C VAL A 185 36.85 -8.26 23.02
N LEU A 186 36.57 -7.20 22.25
CA LEU A 186 35.89 -7.31 20.96
C LEU A 186 36.83 -7.77 19.83
N SER A 187 38.13 -7.45 19.89
CA SER A 187 39.11 -7.90 18.88
C SER A 187 39.49 -9.37 19.03
N GLU A 188 39.62 -9.89 20.25
CA GLU A 188 39.98 -11.30 20.49
C GLU A 188 38.86 -12.28 20.12
N LYS A 189 37.59 -11.85 20.18
CA LYS A 189 36.43 -12.71 19.87
C LYS A 189 36.15 -12.85 18.37
N VAL A 190 36.72 -11.98 17.53
CA VAL A 190 36.56 -12.01 16.07
C VAL A 190 37.60 -12.94 15.42
N GLU A 191 38.82 -13.04 15.96
CA GLU A 191 39.87 -13.93 15.44
C GLU A 191 39.61 -15.42 15.72
N SER A 192 38.95 -15.76 16.83
CA SER A 192 38.67 -17.17 17.16
C SER A 192 37.55 -17.80 16.33
N THR A 193 36.56 -17.01 15.88
CA THR A 193 35.43 -17.53 15.07
C THR A 193 35.71 -17.67 13.57
N VAL A 194 36.78 -17.06 13.07
CA VAL A 194 37.15 -17.11 11.64
C VAL A 194 38.08 -18.30 11.32
N SER A 195 38.75 -18.88 12.33
CA SER A 195 39.72 -19.96 12.16
C SER A 195 39.11 -21.37 12.15
N GLU A 196 37.98 -21.60 12.82
CA GLU A 196 37.35 -22.94 12.89
C GLU A 196 36.44 -23.28 11.69
N LYS A 197 35.96 -22.29 10.93
CA LYS A 197 35.01 -22.54 9.81
C LYS A 197 35.67 -22.79 8.45
N ARG A 198 37.00 -22.81 8.40
CA ARG A 198 37.79 -22.85 7.14
C ARG A 198 38.44 -24.20 6.82
N LYS A 199 38.19 -25.26 7.62
CA LYS A 199 38.80 -26.59 7.43
C LYS A 199 37.87 -27.70 6.92
N GLU A 200 36.61 -27.42 6.58
CA GLU A 200 35.64 -28.48 6.26
C GLU A 200 35.03 -28.39 4.84
N ARG A 201 35.68 -27.70 3.89
CA ARG A 201 35.10 -27.51 2.54
C ARG A 201 36.05 -27.67 1.36
N GLU A 202 37.07 -28.50 1.50
CA GLU A 202 37.82 -29.06 0.37
C GLU A 202 37.51 -30.55 0.23
N GLU A 203 36.48 -30.88 -0.56
CA GLU A 203 36.43 -32.07 -1.41
C GLU A 203 35.22 -31.92 -2.37
N ALA A 204 35.51 -31.91 -3.67
CA ALA A 204 34.52 -31.80 -4.75
C ALA A 204 33.98 -33.20 -5.14
N PRO A 205 32.92 -33.32 -5.97
CA PRO A 205 33.16 -33.23 -7.40
C PRO A 205 32.17 -32.36 -8.18
N LYS A 206 32.80 -31.54 -9.02
CA LYS A 206 32.28 -30.84 -10.19
C LYS A 206 31.87 -31.86 -11.26
N GLU A 207 30.57 -32.18 -11.39
CA GLU A 207 30.08 -32.79 -12.65
C GLU A 207 28.59 -32.57 -12.97
N ARG A 208 27.82 -31.83 -12.16
CA ARG A 208 26.39 -31.58 -12.43
C ARG A 208 26.04 -30.19 -12.95
N GLU A 209 26.93 -29.20 -12.87
CA GLU A 209 26.60 -27.81 -13.25
C GLU A 209 26.78 -27.51 -14.75
N LYS A 210 27.56 -28.31 -15.49
CA LYS A 210 27.73 -28.10 -16.94
C LYS A 210 26.55 -28.57 -17.81
N LYS A 211 25.58 -29.30 -17.24
CA LYS A 211 24.40 -29.82 -17.99
C LYS A 211 23.13 -28.97 -17.86
N VAL A 212 23.14 -27.92 -17.02
CA VAL A 212 21.98 -27.04 -16.82
C VAL A 212 22.12 -25.73 -17.61
N GLU A 213 23.35 -25.21 -17.76
CA GLU A 213 23.60 -23.99 -18.55
C GLU A 213 23.38 -24.17 -20.07
N GLU A 214 23.51 -25.38 -20.61
CA GLU A 214 23.24 -25.63 -22.04
C GLU A 214 21.76 -25.83 -22.38
N LYS A 215 20.89 -26.10 -21.39
CA LYS A 215 19.43 -26.19 -21.61
C LYS A 215 18.72 -24.83 -21.50
N ILE A 216 19.30 -23.86 -20.81
CA ILE A 216 18.70 -22.53 -20.64
C ILE A 216 18.93 -21.63 -21.88
N LYS A 217 19.95 -21.91 -22.70
CA LYS A 217 20.26 -21.14 -23.93
C LYS A 217 19.45 -21.49 -25.19
N LYS A 218 18.52 -22.46 -25.14
CA LYS A 218 17.76 -22.90 -26.32
C LYS A 218 16.27 -22.54 -26.35
N GLU A 219 15.72 -21.91 -25.31
CA GLU A 219 14.31 -21.46 -25.30
C GLU A 219 14.10 -19.94 -25.39
N GLU A 220 15.16 -19.12 -25.44
CA GLU A 220 15.06 -17.65 -25.60
C GLU A 220 14.92 -17.14 -27.04
N LYS A 221 14.43 -17.95 -27.98
CA LYS A 221 14.05 -17.47 -29.32
C LYS A 221 12.64 -17.88 -29.68
N GLY A 222 11.69 -17.06 -29.23
CA GLY A 222 10.35 -17.01 -29.82
C GLY A 222 9.27 -16.63 -28.82
N VAL A 223 8.99 -15.32 -28.70
CA VAL A 223 7.66 -14.68 -28.76
C VAL A 223 7.81 -13.26 -28.23
N LYS A 224 7.73 -12.29 -29.14
CA LYS A 224 7.50 -10.87 -28.83
C LYS A 224 6.07 -10.73 -28.30
N LYS A 225 5.89 -10.17 -27.11
CA LYS A 225 4.68 -9.45 -26.70
C LYS A 225 5.06 -8.27 -25.81
N GLU A 226 4.64 -7.10 -26.24
CA GLU A 226 4.83 -5.81 -25.62
C GLU A 226 4.07 -5.75 -24.28
N GLU A 227 4.79 -5.66 -23.18
CA GLU A 227 4.24 -5.25 -21.88
C GLU A 227 4.61 -3.79 -21.65
N THR A 228 3.64 -2.90 -21.88
CA THR A 228 3.80 -1.48 -21.67
C THR A 228 3.63 -1.13 -20.19
N VAL A 229 4.74 -0.68 -19.63
CA VAL A 229 4.98 -0.03 -18.35
C VAL A 229 3.90 1.01 -17.99
N LEU A 230 3.20 0.82 -16.86
CA LEU A 230 2.43 1.88 -16.19
C LEU A 230 3.37 2.63 -15.25
N SER A 231 4.22 3.48 -15.84
CA SER A 231 4.93 4.54 -15.13
C SER A 231 3.98 5.70 -14.88
N ALA A 232 4.05 6.26 -13.67
CA ALA A 232 3.46 7.55 -13.33
C ALA A 232 3.98 8.61 -14.31
N GLU A 233 3.16 8.95 -15.31
CA GLU A 233 3.28 10.24 -15.96
C GLU A 233 2.75 11.28 -14.96
N THR A 234 3.71 12.02 -14.42
CA THR A 234 3.61 13.41 -14.02
C THR A 234 2.25 14.07 -14.32
N PHE A 235 1.63 14.61 -13.26
CA PHE A 235 0.63 15.66 -13.38
C PHE A 235 1.29 16.86 -14.08
N VAL A 236 1.26 16.83 -15.41
CA VAL A 236 1.55 17.99 -16.23
C VAL A 236 0.19 18.52 -16.64
N ASP A 237 -0.15 19.71 -16.15
CA ASP A 237 -1.09 20.59 -16.84
C ASP A 237 -0.43 20.95 -18.19
N ARG A 238 -0.47 20.01 -19.14
CA ARG A 238 -0.25 20.32 -20.56
C ARG A 238 -1.57 20.93 -20.96
N GLY A 239 -1.58 22.25 -21.17
CA GLY A 239 -2.78 23.05 -21.37
C GLY A 239 -3.83 22.40 -22.26
N GLU A 240 -5.07 22.84 -22.07
CA GLU A 240 -6.30 22.25 -22.64
C GLU A 240 -6.09 21.63 -24.03
N PRO A 241 -6.25 20.31 -24.16
CA PRO A 241 -6.13 19.65 -25.45
C PRO A 241 -7.06 20.31 -26.46
N ASN A 242 -6.53 20.68 -27.64
CA ASN A 242 -7.35 21.17 -28.75
C ASN A 242 -8.07 20.00 -29.43
N ASP A 243 -8.95 19.33 -28.67
CA ASP A 243 -9.72 18.16 -29.07
C ASP A 243 -11.22 18.51 -28.99
N LYS A 244 -11.96 18.26 -30.07
CA LYS A 244 -13.39 18.60 -30.17
C LYS A 244 -14.23 17.85 -29.12
N LEU A 245 -13.92 16.59 -28.88
CA LEU A 245 -14.62 15.76 -27.89
C LEU A 245 -14.33 16.28 -26.48
N PHE A 246 -13.06 16.60 -26.19
CA PHE A 246 -12.67 17.16 -24.90
C PHE A 246 -13.43 18.46 -24.60
N LYS A 247 -13.53 19.38 -25.58
CA LYS A 247 -14.28 20.64 -25.42
C LYS A 247 -15.75 20.40 -25.09
N LYS A 248 -16.42 19.48 -25.81
CA LYS A 248 -17.83 19.13 -25.54
C LYS A 248 -18.02 18.59 -24.11
N ILE A 249 -17.14 17.67 -23.70
CA ILE A 249 -17.20 17.06 -22.37
C ILE A 249 -16.91 18.10 -21.28
N LYS A 250 -15.97 19.01 -21.52
CA LYS A 250 -15.64 20.09 -20.60
C LYS A 250 -16.84 21.00 -20.34
N VAL A 251 -17.56 21.41 -21.39
CA VAL A 251 -18.80 22.19 -21.26
C VAL A 251 -19.81 21.43 -20.39
N PHE A 252 -20.01 20.15 -20.65
CA PHE A 252 -20.90 19.31 -19.83
C PHE A 252 -20.44 19.22 -18.36
N PHE A 253 -19.15 19.08 -18.10
CA PHE A 253 -18.61 19.05 -16.73
C PHE A 253 -18.78 20.40 -16.02
N ASP A 254 -18.53 21.52 -16.71
CA ASP A 254 -18.69 22.86 -16.17
C ASP A 254 -20.16 23.14 -15.80
N GLU A 255 -21.11 22.79 -16.68
CA GLU A 255 -22.56 22.90 -16.41
C GLU A 255 -23.01 22.10 -15.18
N ASN A 256 -22.41 20.93 -14.96
CA ASN A 256 -22.75 20.04 -13.87
C ASN A 256 -21.85 20.22 -12.63
N LYS A 257 -20.98 21.25 -12.62
CA LYS A 257 -20.01 21.51 -11.54
C LYS A 257 -19.11 20.31 -11.23
N ILE A 258 -18.82 19.50 -12.24
CA ILE A 258 -17.95 18.32 -12.15
C ILE A 258 -16.51 18.80 -12.32
N ARG A 259 -15.64 18.48 -11.36
CA ARG A 259 -14.23 18.84 -11.42
C ARG A 259 -13.42 17.72 -12.07
N ILE A 260 -12.56 18.05 -13.03
CA ILE A 260 -11.61 17.10 -13.61
C ILE A 260 -10.38 17.01 -12.69
N LEU A 261 -10.04 15.80 -12.23
CA LEU A 261 -8.81 15.52 -11.46
C LEU A 261 -7.66 15.12 -12.39
N SER A 262 -7.93 14.30 -13.40
CA SER A 262 -6.97 13.92 -14.43
C SER A 262 -7.67 13.49 -15.70
N HIS A 263 -6.95 13.51 -16.82
CA HIS A 263 -7.44 12.98 -18.09
C HIS A 263 -6.33 12.23 -18.83
N LYS A 264 -6.72 11.28 -19.68
CA LYS A 264 -5.84 10.51 -20.55
C LYS A 264 -6.53 10.31 -21.89
N ILE A 265 -5.95 10.88 -22.95
CA ILE A 265 -6.45 10.70 -24.31
C ILE A 265 -5.98 9.34 -24.80
N ILE A 266 -6.92 8.41 -24.98
CA ILE A 266 -6.63 7.07 -25.52
C ILE A 266 -6.58 7.13 -27.04
N ARG A 267 -7.55 7.82 -27.64
CA ARG A 267 -7.58 8.15 -29.07
C ARG A 267 -8.13 9.56 -29.23
N LYS A 268 -7.38 10.40 -29.96
CA LYS A 268 -7.80 11.77 -30.27
C LYS A 268 -9.20 11.77 -30.87
N GLU A 269 -10.02 12.71 -30.42
CA GLU A 269 -11.41 12.96 -30.80
C GLU A 269 -12.40 11.80 -30.60
N THR A 270 -11.99 10.64 -30.07
CA THR A 270 -12.84 9.44 -30.05
C THR A 270 -12.89 8.70 -28.73
N ASP A 271 -11.82 8.69 -27.94
CA ASP A 271 -11.79 7.94 -26.67
C ASP A 271 -10.89 8.67 -25.66
N ILE A 272 -11.51 9.16 -24.59
CA ILE A 272 -10.84 9.91 -23.53
C ILE A 272 -11.25 9.32 -22.18
N GLU A 273 -10.26 9.07 -21.34
CA GLU A 273 -10.44 8.69 -19.95
C GLU A 273 -10.27 9.90 -19.04
N PHE A 274 -11.09 9.98 -18.02
CA PHE A 274 -11.00 11.00 -16.99
C PHE A 274 -11.08 10.37 -15.61
N THR A 275 -10.44 11.01 -14.65
CA THR A 275 -10.78 10.89 -13.23
C THR A 275 -11.45 12.19 -12.84
N ILE A 276 -12.70 12.13 -12.40
CA ILE A 276 -13.52 13.32 -12.11
C ILE A 276 -14.04 13.28 -10.67
N GLU A 277 -14.49 14.43 -10.19
CA GLU A 277 -15.08 14.61 -8.87
C GLU A 277 -16.46 15.24 -9.06
N ILE A 278 -17.51 14.48 -8.68
CA ILE A 278 -18.90 14.87 -8.84
C ILE A 278 -19.44 15.41 -7.51
N PRO A 279 -20.05 16.61 -7.47
CA PRO A 279 -20.69 17.11 -6.26
C PRO A 279 -21.97 16.32 -5.98
N SER A 280 -22.12 15.82 -4.75
CA SER A 280 -23.30 15.10 -4.27
C SER A 280 -23.75 15.63 -2.91
N ALA A 281 -24.95 15.24 -2.46
CA ALA A 281 -25.49 15.65 -1.15
C ALA A 281 -24.60 15.22 0.04
N VAL A 282 -23.80 14.16 -0.12
CA VAL A 282 -22.89 13.64 0.90
C VAL A 282 -21.45 14.14 0.74
N GLY A 283 -21.23 15.12 -0.14
CA GLY A 283 -19.91 15.66 -0.45
C GLY A 283 -19.46 15.30 -1.87
N LYS A 284 -18.16 15.44 -2.13
CA LYS A 284 -17.61 15.26 -3.47
C LYS A 284 -17.11 13.84 -3.66
N LEU A 285 -17.59 13.17 -4.71
CA LEU A 285 -17.32 11.76 -4.95
C LEU A 285 -16.40 11.58 -6.16
N PRO A 286 -15.29 10.84 -6.04
CA PRO A 286 -14.42 10.54 -7.17
C PRO A 286 -15.04 9.46 -8.06
N TYR A 287 -15.05 9.71 -9.37
CA TYR A 287 -15.58 8.81 -10.39
C TYR A 287 -14.53 8.58 -11.48
N PHE A 288 -14.50 7.37 -12.00
CA PHE A 288 -13.87 7.11 -13.28
C PHE A 288 -14.85 7.49 -14.38
N CYS A 289 -14.43 8.32 -15.33
CA CYS A 289 -15.25 8.67 -16.48
C CYS A 289 -14.60 8.19 -17.78
N LYS A 290 -15.36 7.47 -18.59
CA LYS A 290 -14.95 7.03 -19.93
C LYS A 290 -15.84 7.74 -20.94
N ALA A 291 -15.25 8.58 -21.77
CA ALA A 291 -15.98 9.30 -22.79
C ALA A 291 -15.61 8.80 -24.18
N LYS A 292 -16.63 8.56 -25.01
CA LYS A 292 -16.46 7.98 -26.34
C LYS A 292 -17.27 8.75 -27.39
N ASP A 293 -16.60 9.19 -28.45
CA ASP A 293 -17.29 9.70 -29.64
C ASP A 293 -17.54 8.55 -30.61
N LYS A 294 -18.76 8.04 -30.60
CA LYS A 294 -19.17 6.91 -31.45
C LYS A 294 -20.68 6.98 -31.68
N GLN A 295 -21.11 6.92 -32.95
CA GLN A 295 -22.53 6.96 -33.31
C GLN A 295 -23.38 5.89 -32.61
N LYS A 296 -22.83 4.68 -32.44
CA LYS A 296 -23.47 3.58 -31.72
C LYS A 296 -22.48 2.88 -30.79
N CYS A 297 -22.72 2.95 -29.49
CA CYS A 297 -21.94 2.22 -28.49
C CYS A 297 -22.45 0.79 -28.33
N THR A 298 -21.51 -0.16 -28.44
CA THR A 298 -21.79 -1.59 -28.32
C THR A 298 -21.65 -2.06 -26.88
N ASP A 299 -22.12 -3.26 -26.61
CA ASP A 299 -21.90 -3.98 -25.36
C ASP A 299 -20.41 -4.08 -25.00
N GLY A 300 -19.56 -4.36 -26.00
CA GLY A 300 -18.10 -4.37 -25.79
C GLY A 300 -17.52 -3.04 -25.31
N ASP A 301 -18.09 -1.91 -25.74
CA ASP A 301 -17.63 -0.58 -25.29
C ASP A 301 -17.95 -0.36 -23.80
N LEU A 302 -19.17 -0.74 -23.39
CA LEU A 302 -19.63 -0.65 -22.01
C LEU A 302 -18.89 -1.62 -21.09
N SER A 303 -18.72 -2.88 -21.52
CA SER A 303 -17.99 -3.89 -20.76
C SER A 303 -16.53 -3.51 -20.55
N ALA A 304 -15.86 -2.98 -21.57
CA ALA A 304 -14.48 -2.51 -21.44
C ALA A 304 -14.37 -1.36 -20.43
N ALA A 305 -15.27 -0.38 -20.52
CA ALA A 305 -15.29 0.74 -19.59
C ALA A 305 -15.57 0.26 -18.15
N TYR A 306 -16.54 -0.65 -17.97
CA TYR A 306 -16.88 -1.23 -16.69
C TYR A 306 -15.69 -1.96 -16.06
N VAL A 307 -15.01 -2.84 -16.81
CA VAL A 307 -13.81 -3.56 -16.32
C VAL A 307 -12.68 -2.60 -15.92
N GLN A 308 -12.49 -1.51 -16.67
CA GLN A 308 -11.53 -0.46 -16.31
C GLN A 308 -11.89 0.23 -14.99
N SER A 309 -13.18 0.49 -14.76
CA SER A 309 -13.65 1.08 -13.50
C SER A 309 -13.42 0.17 -12.29
N GLN A 310 -13.68 -1.13 -12.46
CA GLN A 310 -13.46 -2.14 -11.41
C GLN A 310 -11.97 -2.25 -11.07
N SER A 311 -11.11 -2.23 -12.11
CA SER A 311 -9.66 -2.20 -11.92
C SER A 311 -9.20 -0.95 -11.15
N LYS A 312 -9.83 0.21 -11.40
CA LYS A 312 -9.57 1.47 -10.71
C LYS A 312 -10.29 1.62 -9.36
N LYS A 313 -11.18 0.69 -9.01
CA LYS A 313 -12.04 0.72 -7.81
C LYS A 313 -12.83 2.03 -7.65
N LEU A 314 -13.26 2.62 -8.77
CA LEU A 314 -14.07 3.83 -8.79
C LEU A 314 -15.42 3.54 -9.46
N PRO A 315 -16.52 4.15 -9.00
CA PRO A 315 -17.77 4.18 -9.76
C PRO A 315 -17.55 4.75 -11.15
N ILE A 316 -18.34 4.30 -12.13
CA ILE A 316 -18.17 4.71 -13.52
C ILE A 316 -19.28 5.60 -14.02
N LEU A 317 -18.87 6.70 -14.65
CA LEU A 317 -19.66 7.50 -15.56
C LEU A 317 -19.21 7.23 -17.00
N PHE A 318 -20.08 6.68 -17.83
CA PHE A 318 -19.83 6.50 -19.25
C PHE A 318 -20.52 7.61 -20.03
N ILE A 319 -19.76 8.36 -20.84
CA ILE A 319 -20.28 9.44 -21.67
C ILE A 319 -20.17 9.06 -23.14
N SER A 320 -21.27 9.19 -23.88
CA SER A 320 -21.32 8.91 -25.32
C SER A 320 -21.92 10.09 -26.08
N THR A 321 -21.42 10.38 -27.27
CA THR A 321 -22.07 11.32 -28.21
C THR A 321 -23.18 10.67 -29.04
N GLY A 322 -23.22 9.33 -29.10
CA GLY A 322 -24.20 8.56 -29.85
C GLY A 322 -25.01 7.59 -28.98
N GLU A 323 -25.86 6.82 -29.61
CA GLU A 323 -26.83 5.95 -28.95
C GLU A 323 -26.22 4.62 -28.48
N LEU A 324 -26.79 4.03 -27.44
CA LEU A 324 -26.48 2.65 -27.05
C LEU A 324 -27.25 1.67 -27.96
N THR A 325 -26.58 0.61 -28.41
CA THR A 325 -27.26 -0.51 -29.07
C THR A 325 -28.25 -1.21 -28.11
N LYS A 326 -29.27 -1.92 -28.63
CA LYS A 326 -30.23 -2.66 -27.80
C LYS A 326 -29.54 -3.61 -26.79
N LYS A 327 -28.52 -4.35 -27.26
CA LYS A 327 -27.71 -5.23 -26.42
C LYS A 327 -26.97 -4.46 -25.30
N ALA A 328 -26.41 -3.30 -25.63
CA ALA A 328 -25.74 -2.42 -24.67
C ALA A 328 -26.71 -1.90 -23.59
N GLN A 329 -27.94 -1.53 -23.97
CA GLN A 329 -28.99 -1.13 -23.02
C GLN A 329 -29.43 -2.28 -22.11
N ASP A 330 -29.52 -3.50 -22.63
CA ASP A 330 -29.91 -4.67 -21.86
C ASP A 330 -28.85 -5.05 -20.81
N ILE A 331 -27.58 -5.03 -21.20
CA ILE A 331 -26.45 -5.28 -20.28
C ILE A 331 -26.35 -4.18 -19.22
N LEU A 332 -26.60 -2.91 -19.58
CA LEU A 332 -26.65 -1.81 -18.62
C LEU A 332 -27.71 -2.03 -17.54
N ARG A 333 -28.91 -2.49 -17.93
CA ARG A 333 -30.04 -2.73 -17.00
C ARG A 333 -29.83 -3.96 -16.12
N ASN A 334 -29.27 -5.04 -16.68
CA ASN A 334 -29.22 -6.34 -16.02
C ASN A 334 -27.91 -6.55 -15.26
N GLU A 335 -26.77 -6.22 -15.86
CA GLU A 335 -25.44 -6.57 -15.36
C GLU A 335 -24.71 -5.37 -14.76
N PHE A 336 -24.74 -4.21 -15.42
CA PHE A 336 -23.96 -3.03 -15.00
C PHE A 336 -24.78 -1.99 -14.24
N LYS A 337 -25.52 -2.42 -13.22
CA LYS A 337 -26.39 -1.55 -12.40
C LYS A 337 -25.66 -0.37 -11.72
N SER A 338 -24.35 -0.51 -11.49
CA SER A 338 -23.51 0.53 -10.87
C SER A 338 -22.90 1.51 -11.88
N MET A 339 -23.11 1.30 -13.18
CA MET A 339 -22.65 2.22 -14.22
C MET A 339 -23.70 3.28 -14.52
N THR A 340 -23.29 4.54 -14.48
CA THR A 340 -24.11 5.65 -14.97
C THR A 340 -23.74 5.94 -16.41
N VAL A 341 -24.72 6.02 -17.31
CA VAL A 341 -24.49 6.40 -18.70
C VAL A 341 -25.15 7.76 -18.99
N LYS A 342 -24.41 8.66 -19.65
CA LYS A 342 -24.92 9.93 -20.14
C LYS A 342 -24.65 10.06 -21.64
N GLN A 343 -25.69 10.39 -22.39
CA GLN A 343 -25.57 10.76 -23.80
C GLN A 343 -25.50 12.30 -23.89
N LEU A 344 -24.52 12.81 -24.65
CA LEU A 344 -24.33 14.24 -24.93
C LEU A 344 -25.03 14.67 -26.22
#